data_AF-A0A226HFY8-F1
#
_entry.id   AF-A0A226HFY8-F1
#
_cell.length_a   1.000
_cell.length_b   1.000
_cell.length_c   1.000
_cell.angle_alpha   90.00
_cell.angle_beta   90.00
_cell.angle_gamma   90.00
#
_symmetry.space_group_name_H-M   'P 1'
#
loop_
_entity.id
_entity.type
_entity.pdbx_description
1 polymer ?
#
loop_
_entity_poly.entity_id
_entity_poly.type
_entity_poly.pdbx_seq_one_letter_code
_entity_poly.pdbx_strand_id
1 'polypeptide(L)'
;EGYIKETADILDILSKADKNFPNVTVIVKDSVKGSKVYLGFSDYYEGNLKDTIHPQKQRYIYKTTKEEREYLKSVFEKGSNELRYSSHNGYYELFYPYEKNGKKVILYFSEQQRYGKLGS
;
A
#
# COMPACT_ATOMS: atom_id res chain seq x y z
N GLU A 1 16.62 -3.84 -5.32
CA GLU A 1 15.62 -4.29 -4.33
C GLU A 1 15.81 -3.70 -2.92
N GLY A 2 16.93 -3.01 -2.62
CA GLY A 2 17.16 -2.40 -1.30
C GLY A 2 16.09 -1.39 -0.84
N TYR A 3 15.42 -0.71 -1.77
CA TYR A 3 14.34 0.23 -1.44
C TYR A 3 13.14 -0.43 -0.73
N ILE A 4 12.92 -1.73 -0.94
CA ILE A 4 11.79 -2.48 -0.34
C ILE A 4 11.94 -2.55 1.17
N LYS A 5 13.17 -2.82 1.62
CA LYS A 5 13.54 -2.94 3.03
C LYS A 5 13.49 -1.59 3.75
N GLU A 6 14.04 -0.56 3.12
CA GLU A 6 14.00 0.82 3.62
C GLU A 6 12.55 1.35 3.73
N THR A 7 11.70 1.02 2.75
CA THR A 7 10.28 1.41 2.76
C THR A 7 9.52 0.71 3.90
N ALA A 8 9.78 -0.59 4.13
CA ALA A 8 9.16 -1.33 5.24
C ALA A 8 9.54 -0.74 6.61
N ASP A 9 10.81 -0.43 6.85
CA ASP A 9 11.29 0.17 8.10
C ASP A 9 10.63 1.54 8.36
N ILE A 10 10.51 2.38 7.33
CA ILE A 10 9.84 3.69 7.44
C ILE A 10 8.35 3.52 7.72
N LEU A 11 7.68 2.57 7.07
CA LEU A 11 6.26 2.32 7.28
C LEU A 11 5.97 1.75 8.67
N ASP A 12 6.83 0.88 9.20
CA ASP A 12 6.73 0.37 10.57
C ASP A 12 6.86 1.50 11.61
N ILE A 13 7.76 2.46 11.39
CA ILE A 13 7.89 3.64 12.26
C ILE A 13 6.63 4.51 12.16
N LEU A 14 6.11 4.74 10.94
CA LEU A 14 4.93 5.58 10.72
C LEU A 14 3.65 4.94 11.28
N SER A 15 3.46 3.63 11.13
CA SER A 15 2.30 2.91 11.68
C SER A 15 2.32 2.89 13.21
N LYS A 16 3.51 2.84 13.83
CA LYS A 16 3.68 2.94 15.30
C LYS A 16 3.53 4.36 15.85
N ALA A 17 3.71 5.38 15.03
CA ALA A 17 3.67 6.77 15.46
C ALA A 17 2.24 7.33 15.62
N ASP A 18 1.26 6.82 14.85
CA ASP A 18 -0.12 7.32 14.88
C ASP A 18 -1.14 6.19 15.02
N LYS A 19 -1.90 6.22 16.12
CA LYS A 19 -2.93 5.20 16.42
C LYS A 19 -4.11 5.20 15.45
N ASN A 20 -4.29 6.25 14.64
CA ASN A 20 -5.42 6.39 13.73
C ASN A 20 -5.19 5.71 12.36
N PHE A 21 -3.99 5.16 12.11
CA PHE A 21 -3.65 4.50 10.84
C PHE A 21 -3.10 3.09 11.07
N PRO A 22 -3.95 2.11 11.47
CA PRO A 22 -3.48 0.79 11.88
C PRO A 22 -2.84 -0.01 10.73
N ASN A 23 -3.24 0.22 9.47
CA ASN A 23 -2.61 -0.41 8.31
C ASN A 23 -2.28 0.62 7.23
N VAL A 24 -1.00 0.69 6.86
CA VAL A 24 -0.50 1.51 5.75
C VAL A 24 0.25 0.62 4.78
N THR A 25 -0.15 0.65 3.52
CA THR A 25 0.54 -0.02 2.41
C THR A 25 1.02 0.99 1.38
N VAL A 26 2.30 0.98 1.04
CA VAL A 26 2.83 1.76 -0.08
C VAL A 26 2.68 0.93 -1.35
N ILE A 27 1.88 1.44 -2.28
CA ILE A 27 1.68 0.84 -3.59
C ILE A 27 2.55 1.58 -4.61
N VAL A 28 3.30 0.83 -5.42
CA VAL A 28 4.10 1.35 -6.52
C VAL A 28 3.83 0.56 -7.80
N LYS A 29 4.06 1.18 -8.96
CA LYS A 29 4.07 0.49 -10.24
C LYS A 29 5.45 -0.11 -10.50
N ASP A 30 5.50 -1.38 -10.89
CA ASP A 30 6.74 -2.10 -11.24
C ASP A 30 6.49 -3.07 -12.41
N SER A 31 7.53 -3.80 -12.83
CA SER A 31 7.47 -4.90 -13.79
C SER A 31 8.13 -6.14 -13.21
N VAL A 32 7.43 -7.28 -13.28
CA VAL A 32 7.95 -8.58 -12.84
C VAL A 32 7.92 -9.51 -14.04
N LYS A 33 9.10 -9.97 -14.47
CA LYS A 33 9.28 -10.84 -15.66
C LYS A 33 8.62 -10.27 -16.93
N GLY A 34 8.63 -8.95 -17.11
CA GLY A 34 8.05 -8.26 -18.27
C GLY A 34 6.57 -7.89 -18.12
N SER A 35 5.87 -8.40 -17.10
CA SER A 35 4.48 -8.06 -16.81
C SER A 35 4.39 -6.83 -15.92
N LYS A 36 3.65 -5.81 -16.36
CA LYS A 36 3.33 -4.63 -15.55
C LYS A 36 2.45 -5.03 -14.37
N VAL A 37 2.91 -4.76 -13.16
CA VAL A 37 2.21 -5.09 -11.92
C VAL A 37 2.27 -3.92 -10.95
N TYR A 38 1.50 -4.02 -9.88
CA TYR A 38 1.66 -3.15 -8.72
C TYR A 38 2.29 -3.95 -7.59
N LEU A 39 3.22 -3.33 -6.87
CA LEU A 39 3.80 -3.89 -5.66
C LEU A 39 3.26 -3.13 -4.45
N GLY A 40 2.87 -3.86 -3.40
CA GLY A 40 2.39 -3.31 -2.14
C GLY A 40 3.34 -3.67 -1.01
N PHE A 41 3.82 -2.67 -0.28
CA PHE A 41 4.70 -2.84 0.87
C PHE A 41 3.99 -2.34 2.12
N SER A 42 3.83 -3.20 3.13
CA SER A 42 3.38 -2.79 4.46
C SER A 42 4.52 -2.93 5.48
N ASP A 43 4.24 -2.64 6.74
CA ASP A 43 5.12 -2.91 7.88
C ASP A 43 5.43 -4.42 8.07
N TYR A 44 4.66 -5.30 7.43
CA TYR A 44 4.91 -6.73 7.43
C TYR A 44 5.96 -7.12 6.37
N TYR A 45 7.22 -7.22 6.79
CA TYR A 45 8.29 -7.83 6.01
C TYR A 45 8.39 -9.34 6.29
N GLU A 46 8.14 -10.18 5.29
CA GLU A 46 8.21 -11.65 5.42
C GLU A 46 9.63 -12.20 5.64
N GLY A 47 10.68 -11.39 5.47
CA GLY A 47 12.07 -11.80 5.61
C GLY A 47 12.72 -11.35 6.93
N ASN A 48 14.00 -11.66 7.10
CA ASN A 48 14.79 -11.06 8.17
C ASN A 48 15.49 -9.78 7.68
N LEU A 49 15.25 -8.65 8.35
CA LEU A 49 15.87 -7.36 8.03
C LEU A 49 17.41 -7.35 8.23
N LYS A 50 18.04 -8.42 8.68
CA LYS A 50 19.50 -8.56 8.76
C LYS A 50 20.05 -9.58 7.76
N ASP A 51 19.19 -10.20 6.96
CA ASP A 51 19.60 -11.16 5.94
C ASP A 51 20.09 -10.45 4.67
N THR A 52 21.04 -11.10 4.01
CA THR A 52 21.59 -10.78 2.69
C THR A 52 20.73 -11.31 1.54
N ILE A 53 19.77 -12.21 1.80
CA ILE A 53 18.84 -12.69 0.78
C ILE A 53 17.91 -11.56 0.34
N HIS A 54 17.95 -11.26 -0.96
CA HIS A 54 17.11 -10.22 -1.52
C HIS A 54 15.62 -10.60 -1.54
N PRO A 55 14.71 -9.67 -1.19
CA PRO A 55 13.27 -9.94 -1.21
C PRO A 55 12.75 -10.18 -2.63
N GLN A 56 12.00 -11.26 -2.82
CA GLN A 56 11.42 -11.62 -4.11
C GLN A 56 10.21 -10.74 -4.42
N LYS A 57 10.30 -9.87 -5.44
CA LYS A 57 9.21 -8.97 -5.88
C LYS A 57 7.86 -9.66 -6.07
N GLN A 58 7.85 -10.93 -6.51
CA GLN A 58 6.64 -11.72 -6.73
C GLN A 58 5.76 -11.82 -5.48
N ARG A 59 6.35 -11.80 -4.28
CA ARG A 59 5.63 -11.86 -3.01
C ARG A 59 4.92 -10.57 -2.65
N TYR A 60 5.37 -9.46 -3.22
CA TYR A 60 4.82 -8.13 -2.98
C TYR A 60 3.78 -7.72 -4.02
N ILE A 61 3.38 -8.62 -4.93
CA ILE A 61 2.37 -8.29 -5.95
C ILE A 61 1.05 -7.92 -5.26
N TYR A 62 0.66 -6.66 -5.39
CA TYR A 62 -0.58 -6.14 -4.85
C TYR A 62 -1.74 -6.62 -5.72
N LYS A 63 -2.63 -7.40 -5.12
CA LYS A 63 -3.84 -7.91 -5.80
C LYS A 63 -4.87 -6.80 -5.86
N THR A 64 -5.51 -6.65 -7.02
CA THR A 64 -6.48 -5.58 -7.26
C THR A 64 -7.79 -6.13 -7.80
N THR A 65 -8.90 -5.58 -7.33
CA THR A 65 -10.18 -5.61 -8.05
C THR A 65 -10.08 -4.85 -9.38
N LYS A 66 -11.11 -4.94 -10.24
CA LYS A 66 -11.15 -4.18 -11.50
C LYS A 66 -11.12 -2.67 -11.23
N GLU A 67 -11.95 -2.21 -10.30
CA GLU A 67 -12.07 -0.79 -9.94
C GLU A 67 -10.76 -0.24 -9.37
N GLU A 68 -10.12 -0.97 -8.45
CA GLU A 68 -8.79 -0.61 -7.94
C GLU A 68 -7.78 -0.51 -9.07
N ARG A 69 -7.75 -1.48 -9.98
CA ARG A 69 -6.81 -1.48 -11.11
C ARG A 69 -7.01 -0.28 -12.02
N GLU A 70 -8.25 0.10 -12.30
CA GLU A 70 -8.57 1.27 -13.12
C GLU A 70 -8.15 2.58 -12.44
N TYR A 71 -8.37 2.68 -11.13
CA TYR A 71 -7.88 3.79 -10.32
C TYR A 71 -6.35 3.87 -10.30
N LEU A 72 -5.64 2.76 -10.02
CA LEU A 72 -4.17 2.75 -10.01
C LEU A 72 -3.61 3.12 -11.40
N LYS A 73 -4.28 2.71 -12.49
CA LYS A 73 -3.91 3.16 -13.84
C LYS A 73 -4.08 4.67 -14.03
N SER A 74 -5.17 5.26 -13.54
CA SER A 74 -5.38 6.70 -13.64
C SER A 74 -4.27 7.48 -12.92
N VAL A 75 -3.85 7.02 -11.75
CA VAL A 75 -2.79 7.66 -10.96
C VAL A 75 -1.41 7.48 -11.61
N PHE A 76 -1.01 6.23 -11.89
CA PHE A 76 0.35 5.92 -12.35
C PHE A 76 0.59 6.11 -13.84
N GLU A 77 -0.44 6.06 -14.68
CA GLU A 77 -0.28 6.15 -16.15
C GLU A 77 -0.82 7.47 -16.70
N LYS A 78 -1.91 7.98 -16.12
CA LYS A 78 -2.53 9.25 -16.56
C LYS A 78 -2.16 10.43 -15.67
N GLY A 79 -1.38 10.20 -14.62
CA GLY A 79 -0.90 11.27 -13.73
C GLY A 79 -1.96 11.84 -12.79
N SER A 80 -3.10 11.16 -12.59
CA SER A 80 -4.12 11.63 -11.65
C SER A 80 -3.56 11.75 -10.21
N ASN A 81 -4.03 12.76 -9.48
CA ASN A 81 -3.79 12.97 -8.05
C ASN A 81 -5.09 12.83 -7.24
N GLU A 82 -6.13 12.28 -7.86
CA GLU A 82 -7.44 12.15 -7.24
C GLU A 82 -7.39 11.11 -6.12
N LEU A 83 -7.93 11.48 -4.96
CA LEU A 83 -8.06 10.59 -3.81
C LEU A 83 -9.20 9.60 -4.06
N ARG A 84 -9.02 8.34 -3.66
CA ARG A 84 -10.13 7.37 -3.64
C ARG A 84 -10.39 6.91 -2.23
N TYR A 85 -11.53 7.34 -1.69
CA TYR A 85 -12.05 6.89 -0.41
C TYR A 85 -13.24 5.95 -0.63
N SER A 86 -13.33 4.92 0.20
CA SER A 86 -14.47 4.01 0.23
C SER A 86 -14.70 3.55 1.67
N SER A 87 -15.96 3.36 2.03
CA SER A 87 -16.33 2.74 3.30
C SER A 87 -17.51 1.79 3.09
N HIS A 88 -17.33 0.52 3.44
CA HIS A 88 -18.36 -0.50 3.28
C HIS A 88 -18.31 -1.49 4.45
N ASN A 89 -19.44 -1.71 5.13
CA ASN A 89 -19.56 -2.65 6.25
C ASN A 89 -18.50 -2.49 7.35
N GLY A 90 -18.16 -1.25 7.71
CA GLY A 90 -17.14 -0.95 8.72
C GLY A 90 -15.70 -1.17 8.24
N TYR A 91 -15.48 -1.51 6.96
CA TYR A 91 -14.17 -1.44 6.32
C TYR A 91 -14.01 -0.06 5.68
N TYR A 92 -12.97 0.66 6.08
CA TYR A 92 -12.60 1.96 5.57
C TYR A 92 -11.31 1.82 4.76
N GLU A 93 -11.27 2.47 3.61
CA GLU A 93 -10.09 2.51 2.78
C GLU A 93 -9.87 3.87 2.14
N LEU A 94 -8.61 4.27 2.03
CA LEU A 94 -8.19 5.50 1.39
C LEU A 94 -6.93 5.25 0.56
N PHE A 95 -7.02 5.49 -0.74
CA PHE A 95 -5.86 5.59 -1.62
C PHE A 95 -5.46 7.06 -1.76
N TYR A 96 -4.25 7.37 -1.33
CA TYR A 96 -3.68 8.71 -1.34
C TYR A 96 -2.47 8.77 -2.28
N PRO A 97 -2.60 9.34 -3.50
CA PRO A 97 -1.47 9.56 -4.39
C PRO A 97 -0.47 10.53 -3.76
N TYR A 98 0.80 10.14 -3.74
CA TYR A 98 1.88 10.97 -3.24
C TYR A 98 3.02 10.99 -4.25
N GLU A 99 3.60 12.16 -4.47
CA GLU A 99 4.74 12.31 -5.38
C GLU A 99 5.87 13.04 -4.66
N LYS A 100 7.07 12.44 -4.70
CA LYS A 100 8.29 13.04 -4.17
C LYS A 100 9.44 12.75 -5.12
N ASN A 101 10.17 13.79 -5.50
CA ASN A 101 11.33 13.70 -6.41
C ASN A 101 10.99 13.00 -7.75
N GLY A 102 9.81 13.28 -8.31
CA GLY A 102 9.33 12.68 -9.58
C GLY A 102 8.98 11.20 -9.49
N LYS A 103 8.99 10.61 -8.28
CA LYS A 103 8.51 9.25 -8.03
C LYS A 103 7.13 9.33 -7.41
N LYS A 104 6.15 8.78 -8.14
CA LYS A 104 4.77 8.64 -7.68
C LYS A 104 4.59 7.31 -6.97
N VAL A 105 3.93 7.36 -5.82
CA VAL A 105 3.50 6.21 -5.01
C VAL A 105 2.06 6.44 -4.55
N ILE A 106 1.42 5.41 -4.03
CA ILE A 106 0.13 5.56 -3.36
C ILE A 106 0.27 5.06 -1.93
N LEU A 107 -0.14 5.88 -0.97
CA LEU A 107 -0.33 5.47 0.41
C LEU A 107 -1.75 4.92 0.51
N TYR A 108 -1.86 3.61 0.72
CA TYR A 108 -3.11 2.91 0.93
C TYR A 108 -3.33 2.72 2.42
N PHE A 109 -4.35 3.39 2.96
CA PHE A 109 -4.77 3.24 4.35
C PHE A 109 -5.97 2.31 4.38
N SER A 110 -5.98 1.37 5.32
CA SER A 110 -7.14 0.55 5.58
C SER A 110 -7.37 0.26 7.06
N GLU A 111 -8.64 0.23 7.43
CA GLU A 111 -9.06 -0.09 8.79
C GLU A 111 -10.38 -0.87 8.76
N GLN A 112 -10.46 -1.91 9.58
CA GLN A 112 -11.70 -2.60 9.85
C GLN A 112 -12.17 -2.26 11.27
N GLN A 113 -13.25 -1.48 11.37
CA GLN A 113 -13.90 -1.18 12.63
C GLN A 113 -15.02 -2.17 12.89
N ARG A 114 -14.92 -2.89 14.02
CA ARG A 114 -16.05 -3.70 14.52
C ARG A 114 -17.08 -2.75 15.12
N TYR A 115 -18.10 -2.41 14.35
CA TYR A 115 -19.26 -1.71 14.89
C TYR A 115 -20.02 -2.68 15.82
N GLY A 116 -19.81 -2.56 17.12
CA GLY A 116 -20.69 -3.17 18.12
C GLY A 116 -21.99 -2.38 18.17
N LYS A 117 -23.14 -3.03 18.03
CA LYS A 117 -24.40 -2.43 18.49
C LYS A 117 -24.22 -2.03 19.95
N LEU A 118 -24.12 -0.73 20.23
CA LEU A 118 -24.32 -0.21 21.57
C LEU A 118 -25.82 -0.42 21.88
N GLY A 119 -26.10 -1.37 22.75
CA GLY A 119 -27.46 -1.75 23.15
C GLY A 119 -27.92 -3.05 22.51
N SER A 120 -27.70 -4.15 23.23
CA SER A 120 -28.54 -5.34 23.14
C SER A 120 -29.02 -5.70 24.54
#